data_AF-A0A7G5LTI9-F1
#
_entry.id   AF-A0A7G5LTI9-F1
#
_cell.length_a   1.000
_cell.length_b   1.000
_cell.length_c   1.000
_cell.angle_alpha   90.00
_cell.angle_beta   90.00
_cell.angle_gamma   90.00
#
_symmetry.space_group_name_H-M   'P 1'
#
loop_
_entity.id
_entity.type
_entity.pdbx_description
1 polymer ?
#
loop_
_entity_poly.entity_id
_entity_poly.type
_entity_poly.pdbx_seq_one_letter_code
_entity_poly.pdbx_strand_id
1 'polypeptide(L)'
;MSKRTFIKVLTAFLAVVGLVAIGVGAPAQAQEQRRAKVGYTQVVVDPAVYSLIAGAGITPAAVGGAKAFAYKGTLAARFPITGYSLKKVQIKHSGGISLTAGSATISLRKFTIDLGRQRVSGKVSGSVGNVGRVDLFKIRRSNRPGLGLVKLTLTGTAAGALNSTFGVNAFSAGDTFGYASPRPFGRF
;
A
#
# COMPACT_ATOMS: atom_id res chain seq x y z
N MET A 1 -66.49 -27.09 12.97
CA MET A 1 -65.88 -28.40 13.30
C MET A 1 -65.45 -29.06 11.98
N SER A 2 -64.13 -29.29 11.81
CA SER A 2 -63.47 -30.04 10.71
C SER A 2 -63.64 -29.54 9.27
N LYS A 3 -62.69 -29.68 8.33
CA LYS A 3 -61.22 -29.90 8.25
C LYS A 3 -60.97 -30.14 6.75
N ARG A 4 -59.92 -29.52 6.18
CA ARG A 4 -59.04 -30.09 5.11
C ARG A 4 -59.67 -30.21 3.70
N THR A 5 -59.00 -30.01 2.55
CA THR A 5 -57.58 -29.83 2.20
C THR A 5 -57.45 -29.66 0.66
N PHE A 6 -56.58 -28.73 0.23
CA PHE A 6 -55.64 -28.75 -0.91
C PHE A 6 -56.02 -28.86 -2.41
N ILE A 7 -55.56 -27.83 -3.14
CA ILE A 7 -54.63 -27.78 -4.31
C ILE A 7 -55.01 -28.46 -5.65
N LYS A 8 -54.86 -27.67 -6.74
CA LYS A 8 -54.10 -27.92 -8.02
C LYS A 8 -54.52 -26.86 -9.04
N VAL A 9 -53.77 -25.78 -9.32
CA VAL A 9 -52.60 -25.64 -10.25
C VAL A 9 -52.86 -26.22 -11.66
N LEU A 10 -52.90 -25.39 -12.71
CA LEU A 10 -51.86 -25.27 -13.77
C LEU A 10 -52.39 -24.63 -15.10
N THR A 11 -51.54 -23.78 -15.72
CA THR A 11 -51.35 -23.47 -17.18
C THR A 11 -52.47 -22.77 -18.00
N ALA A 12 -52.28 -21.52 -18.47
CA ALA A 12 -51.55 -21.02 -19.67
C ALA A 12 -52.47 -20.93 -20.93
N PHE A 13 -52.40 -20.02 -21.93
CA PHE A 13 -51.41 -19.07 -22.49
C PHE A 13 -52.19 -18.08 -23.44
N LEU A 14 -51.58 -16.93 -23.81
CA LEU A 14 -51.74 -16.09 -25.04
C LEU A 14 -52.18 -14.60 -24.91
N ALA A 15 -51.14 -13.75 -24.93
CA ALA A 15 -50.89 -12.49 -25.67
C ALA A 15 -52.01 -11.45 -25.93
N VAL A 16 -51.74 -10.17 -25.56
CA VAL A 16 -51.60 -9.00 -26.46
C VAL A 16 -51.03 -7.78 -25.68
N VAL A 17 -49.92 -7.25 -26.21
CA VAL A 17 -49.43 -5.85 -26.28
C VAL A 17 -49.76 -4.84 -25.15
N GLY A 18 -48.72 -4.28 -24.53
CA GLY A 18 -48.84 -2.98 -23.87
C GLY A 18 -47.73 -2.57 -22.90
N LEU A 19 -46.88 -1.64 -23.35
CA LEU A 19 -46.03 -0.73 -22.58
C LEU A 19 -44.68 -1.26 -22.03
N VAL A 20 -43.63 -0.80 -22.72
CA VAL A 20 -42.24 -0.80 -22.30
C VAL A 20 -42.07 0.02 -21.02
N ALA A 21 -41.66 -0.63 -19.94
CA ALA A 21 -40.96 0.03 -18.84
C ALA A 21 -39.61 -0.67 -18.66
N ILE A 22 -38.60 -0.13 -19.34
CA ILE A 22 -37.19 -0.45 -19.14
C ILE A 22 -36.84 -0.05 -17.70
N GLY A 23 -36.95 -1.01 -16.78
CA GLY A 23 -36.34 -0.91 -15.46
C GLY A 23 -34.83 -1.02 -15.62
N VAL A 24 -34.19 0.06 -16.08
CA VAL A 24 -32.74 0.21 -15.96
C VAL A 24 -32.41 0.14 -14.47
N GLY A 25 -31.84 -0.98 -14.05
CA GLY A 25 -31.19 -1.07 -12.75
C GLY A 25 -30.22 0.09 -12.67
N ALA A 26 -30.48 1.03 -11.75
CA ALA A 26 -29.54 2.10 -11.50
C ALA A 26 -28.18 1.45 -11.25
N PRO A 27 -27.10 1.91 -11.92
CA PRO A 27 -25.78 1.42 -11.56
C PRO A 27 -25.64 1.72 -10.08
N ALA A 28 -25.38 0.68 -9.27
CA ALA A 28 -24.87 0.86 -7.93
C ALA A 28 -23.58 1.67 -8.12
N GLN A 29 -23.69 3.00 -7.99
CA GLN A 29 -22.56 3.86 -7.87
C GLN A 29 -21.86 3.34 -6.63
N ALA A 30 -20.81 2.54 -6.85
CA ALA A 30 -19.83 2.23 -5.84
C ALA A 30 -19.48 3.59 -5.28
N GLN A 31 -20.01 3.89 -4.11
CA GLN A 31 -19.72 5.09 -3.37
C GLN A 31 -18.26 4.92 -3.02
N GLU A 32 -17.41 5.31 -3.95
CA GLU A 32 -16.01 5.61 -3.74
C GLU A 32 -16.09 6.67 -2.67
N GLN A 33 -16.04 6.20 -1.43
CA GLN A 33 -16.00 7.03 -0.25
C GLN A 33 -14.94 8.04 -0.63
N ARG A 34 -15.37 9.29 -0.83
CA ARG A 34 -14.49 10.43 -0.99
C ARG A 34 -13.78 10.55 0.35
N ARG A 35 -12.83 9.65 0.56
CA ARG A 35 -12.07 9.53 1.77
C ARG A 35 -11.31 10.83 1.78
N ALA A 36 -11.70 11.70 2.70
CA ALA A 36 -11.17 13.05 2.84
C ALA A 36 -9.68 13.02 2.50
N LYS A 37 -9.24 13.82 1.53
CA LYS A 37 -7.85 13.83 1.06
C LYS A 37 -6.95 14.19 2.24
N VAL A 38 -6.47 13.19 2.97
CA VAL A 38 -5.64 13.37 4.17
C VAL A 38 -4.16 13.63 3.84
N GLY A 39 -3.83 13.74 2.54
CA GLY A 39 -2.50 13.99 2.03
C GLY A 39 -1.76 12.71 1.62
N TYR A 40 -0.45 12.80 1.52
CA TYR A 40 0.42 11.68 1.19
C TYR A 40 1.76 11.80 1.89
N THR A 41 2.46 10.69 2.04
CA THR A 41 3.88 10.71 2.41
C THR A 41 4.71 10.39 1.18
N GLN A 42 5.64 11.28 0.83
CA GLN A 42 6.65 11.00 -0.20
C GLN A 42 7.87 10.39 0.46
N VAL A 43 8.36 9.29 -0.09
CA VAL A 43 9.63 8.68 0.25
C VAL A 43 10.53 8.76 -0.97
N VAL A 44 11.74 9.27 -0.79
CA VAL A 44 12.80 9.31 -1.80
C VAL A 44 13.83 8.27 -1.40
N VAL A 45 14.10 7.31 -2.28
CA VAL A 45 15.12 6.28 -2.06
C VAL A 45 16.50 6.94 -2.07
N ASP A 46 17.38 6.57 -1.14
CA ASP A 46 18.75 7.10 -1.15
C ASP A 46 19.42 6.73 -2.48
N PRO A 47 20.07 7.69 -3.18
CA PRO A 47 20.68 7.41 -4.48
C PRO A 47 21.63 6.21 -4.48
N ALA A 48 22.41 6.01 -3.40
CA ALA A 48 23.32 4.86 -3.31
C ALA A 48 22.54 3.53 -3.24
N VAL A 49 21.43 3.51 -2.50
CA VAL A 49 20.54 2.34 -2.44
C VAL A 49 19.86 2.10 -3.79
N TYR A 50 19.42 3.16 -4.48
CA TYR A 50 18.79 3.04 -5.79
C TYR A 50 19.76 2.44 -6.82
N SER A 51 21.01 2.92 -6.86
CA SER A 51 22.05 2.35 -7.70
C SER A 51 22.36 0.90 -7.34
N LEU A 52 22.42 0.58 -6.05
CA LEU A 52 22.67 -0.77 -5.57
C LEU A 52 21.57 -1.76 -6.01
N ILE A 53 20.29 -1.41 -5.81
CA ILE A 53 19.18 -2.30 -6.19
C ILE A 53 19.09 -2.44 -7.70
N ALA A 54 19.36 -1.38 -8.46
CA ALA A 54 19.41 -1.44 -9.92
C ALA A 54 20.53 -2.37 -10.40
N GLY A 55 21.73 -2.26 -9.82
CA GLY A 55 22.86 -3.14 -10.14
C GLY A 55 22.61 -4.61 -9.76
N ALA A 56 21.80 -4.86 -8.73
CA ALA A 56 21.37 -6.19 -8.33
C ALA A 56 20.17 -6.74 -9.14
N GLY A 57 19.69 -6.01 -10.16
CA GLY A 57 18.52 -6.40 -10.96
C GLY A 57 17.19 -6.34 -10.20
N ILE A 58 17.15 -5.69 -9.03
CA ILE A 58 15.96 -5.53 -8.21
C ILE A 58 15.15 -4.34 -8.72
N THR A 59 13.97 -4.63 -9.25
CA THR A 59 13.06 -3.63 -9.83
C THR A 59 11.95 -3.27 -8.84
N PRO A 60 11.87 -1.98 -8.42
CA PRO A 60 10.78 -1.49 -7.59
C PRO A 60 9.53 -1.14 -8.40
N ALA A 61 8.35 -1.51 -7.90
CA ALA A 61 7.06 -1.12 -8.47
C ALA A 61 6.07 -0.66 -7.39
N ALA A 62 5.31 0.40 -7.67
CA ALA A 62 4.26 0.85 -6.78
C ALA A 62 3.04 -0.07 -6.85
N VAL A 63 2.40 -0.32 -5.71
CA VAL A 63 1.23 -1.20 -5.62
C VAL A 63 0.13 -0.62 -4.74
N GLY A 64 -1.12 -1.04 -4.96
CA GLY A 64 -2.25 -0.76 -4.07
C GLY A 64 -2.60 0.73 -3.93
N GLY A 65 -2.41 1.52 -4.99
CA GLY A 65 -2.70 2.96 -5.01
C GLY A 65 -1.53 3.86 -4.63
N ALA A 66 -0.34 3.31 -4.37
CA ALA A 66 0.89 4.10 -4.35
C ALA A 66 1.28 4.56 -5.77
N LYS A 67 2.07 5.63 -5.86
CA LYS A 67 2.64 6.12 -7.12
C LYS A 67 4.16 6.16 -7.01
N ALA A 68 4.89 5.62 -7.98
CA ALA A 68 6.34 5.72 -8.06
C ALA A 68 6.75 6.52 -9.31
N PHE A 69 7.81 7.31 -9.20
CA PHE A 69 8.30 8.17 -10.28
C PHE A 69 9.77 8.55 -10.05
N ALA A 70 10.46 8.90 -11.13
CA ALA A 70 11.82 9.43 -11.05
C ALA A 70 11.83 10.80 -10.35
N TYR A 71 12.79 11.02 -9.46
CA TYR A 71 12.90 12.25 -8.69
C TYR A 71 14.37 12.50 -8.32
N LYS A 72 14.92 13.63 -8.77
CA LYS A 72 16.30 14.07 -8.45
C LYS A 72 17.36 12.97 -8.66
N GLY A 73 17.30 12.28 -9.80
CA GLY A 73 18.26 11.21 -10.15
C GLY A 73 18.11 9.90 -9.37
N THR A 74 17.00 9.73 -8.64
CA THR A 74 16.68 8.49 -7.91
C THR A 74 15.17 8.19 -8.04
N LEU A 75 14.67 7.20 -7.31
CA LEU A 75 13.26 6.87 -7.21
C LEU A 75 12.59 7.63 -6.06
N ALA A 76 11.40 8.17 -6.31
CA ALA A 76 10.47 8.55 -5.26
C ALA A 76 9.17 7.73 -5.36
N ALA A 77 8.56 7.47 -4.21
CA ALA A 77 7.23 6.90 -4.11
C ALA A 77 6.35 7.75 -3.20
N ARG A 78 5.08 7.92 -3.57
CA ARG A 78 4.07 8.55 -2.73
C ARG A 78 3.07 7.51 -2.26
N PHE A 79 2.79 7.55 -0.97
CA PHE A 79 1.84 6.67 -0.30
C PHE A 79 0.69 7.51 0.24
N PRO A 80 -0.57 7.24 -0.15
CA PRO A 80 -1.71 7.98 0.37
C PRO A 80 -1.80 7.85 1.89
N ILE A 81 -1.96 8.98 2.57
CA ILE A 81 -2.32 8.96 3.99
C ILE A 81 -3.79 8.59 4.07
N THR A 82 -4.14 7.77 5.06
CA THR A 82 -5.48 7.23 5.24
C THR A 82 -6.10 7.58 6.58
N GLY A 83 -5.30 8.16 7.48
CA GLY A 83 -5.76 8.68 8.76
C GLY A 83 -4.62 8.89 9.74
N TYR A 84 -4.95 9.63 10.80
CA TYR A 84 -4.08 9.93 11.92
C TYR A 84 -4.67 9.31 13.19
N SER A 85 -3.81 8.85 14.10
CA SER A 85 -4.22 8.43 15.45
C SER A 85 -3.45 9.28 16.44
N LEU A 86 -4.13 10.26 17.05
CA LEU A 86 -3.50 11.17 18.02
C LEU A 86 -3.08 10.42 19.30
N LYS A 87 -3.96 9.55 19.81
CA LYS A 87 -3.66 8.71 21.00
C LYS A 87 -2.42 7.84 20.83
N LYS A 88 -2.21 7.27 19.63
CA LYS A 88 -1.06 6.40 19.33
C LYS A 88 0.10 7.15 18.67
N VAL A 89 -0.07 8.44 18.38
CA VAL A 89 0.86 9.27 17.61
C VAL A 89 1.28 8.59 16.29
N GLN A 90 0.29 8.14 15.52
CA GLN A 90 0.49 7.35 14.30
C GLN A 90 -0.11 7.98 13.03
N ILE A 91 0.56 7.75 11.90
CA ILE A 91 0.07 8.08 10.55
C ILE A 91 -0.10 6.78 9.76
N LYS A 92 -1.32 6.50 9.28
CA LYS A 92 -1.65 5.28 8.56
C LYS A 92 -1.66 5.53 7.05
N HIS A 93 -1.20 4.55 6.28
CA HIS A 93 -1.12 4.66 4.82
C HIS A 93 -1.80 3.48 4.11
N SER A 94 -2.24 3.73 2.88
CA SER A 94 -2.54 2.68 1.90
C SER A 94 -1.38 2.53 0.91
N GLY A 95 -1.54 1.62 -0.06
CA GLY A 95 -0.50 1.32 -1.03
C GLY A 95 0.68 0.54 -0.48
N GLY A 96 1.71 0.47 -1.30
CA GLY A 96 2.91 -0.29 -1.04
C GLY A 96 3.93 -0.17 -2.16
N ILE A 97 5.05 -0.85 -1.95
CA ILE A 97 6.10 -1.07 -2.96
C ILE A 97 6.34 -2.58 -3.05
N SER A 98 6.46 -3.11 -4.26
CA SER A 98 7.04 -4.43 -4.50
C SER A 98 8.46 -4.26 -5.03
N LEU A 99 9.36 -5.14 -4.61
CA LEU A 99 10.71 -5.28 -5.14
C LEU A 99 10.79 -6.67 -5.76
N THR A 100 11.25 -6.76 -7.00
CA THR A 100 11.30 -8.02 -7.77
C THR A 100 12.65 -8.18 -8.46
N ALA A 101 13.25 -9.37 -8.35
CA ALA A 101 14.44 -9.76 -9.10
C ALA A 101 14.27 -11.22 -9.56
N GLY A 102 14.20 -11.45 -10.88
CA GLY A 102 13.84 -12.75 -11.42
C GLY A 102 12.48 -13.24 -10.88
N SER A 103 12.46 -14.44 -10.28
CA SER A 103 11.29 -15.01 -9.61
C SER A 103 11.11 -14.57 -8.15
N ALA A 104 12.11 -13.90 -7.56
CA ALA A 104 12.04 -13.43 -6.19
C ALA A 104 11.28 -12.12 -6.11
N THR A 105 10.30 -12.03 -5.20
CA THR A 105 9.51 -10.82 -4.96
C THR A 105 9.27 -10.62 -3.48
N ILE A 106 9.38 -9.38 -3.01
CA ILE A 106 8.90 -8.95 -1.69
C ILE A 106 8.03 -7.70 -1.84
N SER A 107 6.85 -7.72 -1.21
CA SER A 107 5.88 -6.63 -1.21
C SER A 107 5.74 -6.07 0.20
N LEU A 108 5.90 -4.76 0.33
CA LEU A 108 5.72 -3.99 1.55
C LEU A 108 4.48 -3.11 1.39
N ARG A 109 3.45 -3.30 2.22
CA ARG A 109 2.15 -2.65 2.08
C ARG A 109 1.60 -2.08 3.39
N LYS A 110 0.63 -1.17 3.29
CA LYS A 110 -0.16 -0.65 4.44
C LYS A 110 0.74 -0.09 5.55
N PHE A 111 1.61 0.85 5.20
CA PHE A 111 2.58 1.42 6.13
C PHE A 111 1.93 2.17 7.30
N THR A 112 2.54 2.07 8.47
CA THR A 112 2.22 2.90 9.65
C THR A 112 3.49 3.58 10.11
N ILE A 113 3.47 4.91 10.14
CA ILE A 113 4.48 5.72 10.82
C ILE A 113 4.04 5.83 12.27
N ASP A 114 4.86 5.35 13.19
CA ASP A 114 4.67 5.47 14.64
C ASP A 114 5.72 6.46 15.15
N LEU A 115 5.28 7.67 15.47
CA LEU A 115 6.17 8.75 15.91
C LEU A 115 6.60 8.57 17.36
N GLY A 116 5.78 7.92 18.20
CA GLY A 116 6.12 7.61 19.59
C GLY A 116 7.25 6.58 19.70
N ARG A 117 7.27 5.58 18.80
CA ARG A 117 8.36 4.59 18.70
C ARG A 117 9.48 5.00 17.74
N GLN A 118 9.28 6.07 16.97
CA GLN A 118 10.14 6.47 15.85
C GLN A 118 10.38 5.31 14.86
N ARG A 119 9.31 4.60 14.50
CA ARG A 119 9.36 3.44 13.58
C ARG A 119 8.40 3.60 12.43
N VAL A 120 8.75 2.96 11.32
CA VAL A 120 7.80 2.68 10.23
C VAL A 120 7.63 1.17 10.15
N SER A 121 6.39 0.71 10.25
CA SER A 121 6.01 -0.70 10.07
C SER A 121 5.17 -0.89 8.81
N GLY A 122 5.20 -2.10 8.24
CA GLY A 122 4.40 -2.46 7.08
C GLY A 122 4.07 -3.95 7.08
N LYS A 123 3.03 -4.33 6.32
CA LYS A 123 2.74 -5.73 6.02
C LYS A 123 3.69 -6.22 4.94
N VAL A 124 4.30 -7.38 5.17
CA VAL A 124 5.30 -7.98 4.28
C VAL A 124 4.77 -9.30 3.76
N SER A 125 4.84 -9.48 2.44
CA SER A 125 4.47 -10.71 1.77
C SER A 125 5.29 -10.90 0.49
N GLY A 126 5.44 -12.11 -0.03
CA GLY A 126 6.11 -12.34 -1.30
C GLY A 126 6.56 -13.78 -1.46
N SER A 127 7.72 -14.01 -2.09
CA SER A 127 8.36 -15.31 -2.22
C SER A 127 8.69 -15.94 -0.86
N VAL A 128 8.88 -15.11 0.17
CA VAL A 128 9.04 -15.54 1.57
C VAL A 128 7.72 -15.88 2.28
N GLY A 129 6.60 -15.97 1.53
CA GLY A 129 5.26 -16.16 2.10
C GLY A 129 4.68 -14.89 2.70
N ASN A 130 3.71 -15.02 3.60
CA ASN A 130 3.07 -13.90 4.30
C ASN A 130 3.67 -13.76 5.71
N VAL A 131 4.51 -12.74 5.89
CA VAL A 131 5.26 -12.48 7.13
C VAL A 131 4.43 -11.65 8.14
N GLY A 132 3.35 -11.03 7.69
CA GLY A 132 2.54 -10.14 8.54
C GLY A 132 3.17 -8.75 8.70
N ARG A 133 2.86 -8.06 9.81
CA ARG A 133 3.35 -6.69 10.04
C ARG A 133 4.67 -6.71 10.80
N VAL A 134 5.67 -6.03 10.27
CA VAL A 134 7.00 -5.92 10.88
C VAL A 134 7.50 -4.47 10.91
N ASP A 135 8.40 -4.16 11.84
CA ASP A 135 9.12 -2.88 11.89
C ASP A 135 10.19 -2.86 10.79
N LEU A 136 10.00 -2.00 9.79
CA LEU A 136 10.84 -1.92 8.60
C LEU A 136 11.97 -0.91 8.75
N PHE A 137 11.65 0.25 9.32
CA PHE A 137 12.57 1.37 9.42
C PHE A 137 12.55 2.02 10.80
N LYS A 138 13.69 2.57 11.20
CA LYS A 138 13.79 3.59 12.25
C LYS A 138 13.76 4.98 11.60
N ILE A 139 13.13 5.93 12.29
CA ILE A 139 13.02 7.32 11.86
C ILE A 139 14.13 8.10 12.57
N ARG A 140 14.92 8.85 11.79
CA ARG A 140 15.98 9.71 12.31
C ARG A 140 15.90 11.10 11.68
N ARG A 141 16.57 12.08 12.29
CA ARG A 141 16.75 13.40 11.69
C ARG A 141 17.42 13.26 10.33
N SER A 142 16.91 13.97 9.33
CA SER A 142 17.49 13.99 8.00
C SER A 142 18.80 14.77 7.98
N ASN A 143 19.79 14.24 7.26
CA ASN A 143 21.01 14.93 6.85
C ASN A 143 20.95 15.41 5.38
N ARG A 144 19.84 15.14 4.68
CA ARG A 144 19.58 15.58 3.29
C ARG A 144 18.17 16.15 3.17
N PRO A 145 17.91 17.35 3.72
CA PRO A 145 16.56 17.93 3.76
C PRO A 145 15.93 18.11 2.37
N GLY A 146 16.74 18.29 1.32
CA GLY A 146 16.28 18.35 -0.07
C GLY A 146 15.68 17.04 -0.62
N LEU A 147 15.92 15.91 0.04
CA LEU A 147 15.33 14.59 -0.29
C LEU A 147 14.19 14.23 0.66
N GLY A 148 14.26 14.65 1.92
CA GLY A 148 13.13 14.59 2.84
C GLY A 148 13.44 15.06 4.25
N LEU A 149 12.38 15.27 5.03
CA LEU A 149 12.43 15.82 6.39
C LEU A 149 13.05 14.86 7.41
N VAL A 150 12.83 13.56 7.22
CA VAL A 150 13.40 12.50 8.08
C VAL A 150 14.13 11.47 7.25
N LYS A 151 15.13 10.83 7.87
CA LYS A 151 15.86 9.70 7.31
C LYS A 151 15.24 8.39 7.80
N LEU A 152 15.10 7.43 6.90
CA LEU A 152 14.63 6.08 7.18
C LEU A 152 15.83 5.12 7.14
N THR A 153 16.11 4.47 8.27
CA THR A 153 17.20 3.48 8.36
C THR A 153 16.64 2.08 8.58
N LEU A 154 17.20 1.07 7.91
CA LEU A 154 16.73 -0.31 8.00
C LEU A 154 16.82 -0.86 9.43
N THR A 155 15.83 -1.65 9.80
CA THR A 155 15.95 -2.58 10.94
C THR A 155 16.76 -3.81 10.52
N GLY A 156 17.32 -4.54 11.49
CA GLY A 156 18.01 -5.80 11.19
C GLY A 156 17.08 -6.83 10.54
N THR A 157 15.83 -6.92 10.99
CA THR A 157 14.81 -7.77 10.37
C THR A 157 14.55 -7.39 8.91
N ALA A 158 14.43 -6.10 8.59
CA ALA A 158 14.19 -5.66 7.23
C ALA A 158 15.40 -5.90 6.32
N ALA A 159 16.61 -5.58 6.79
CA ALA A 159 17.85 -5.82 6.07
C ALA A 159 18.05 -7.32 5.78
N GLY A 160 17.88 -8.17 6.80
CA GLY A 160 17.96 -9.62 6.66
C GLY A 160 16.92 -10.18 5.69
N ALA A 161 15.69 -9.67 5.71
CA ALA A 161 14.64 -10.10 4.77
C ALA A 161 14.97 -9.72 3.32
N LEU A 162 15.53 -8.52 3.08
CA LEU A 162 15.97 -8.11 1.73
C LEU A 162 17.11 -8.98 1.23
N ASN A 163 18.15 -9.16 2.07
CA ASN A 163 19.29 -10.02 1.75
C ASN A 163 18.85 -11.45 1.44
N SER A 164 18.03 -12.05 2.30
CA SER A 164 17.54 -13.42 2.12
C SER A 164 16.62 -13.57 0.91
N THR A 165 15.75 -12.60 0.62
CA THR A 165 14.84 -12.67 -0.54
C THR A 165 15.62 -12.65 -1.85
N PHE A 166 16.67 -11.84 -1.94
CA PHE A 166 17.38 -11.58 -3.19
C PHE A 166 18.75 -12.28 -3.29
N GLY A 167 19.15 -13.04 -2.27
CA GLY A 167 20.45 -13.72 -2.25
C GLY A 167 21.64 -12.74 -2.25
N VAL A 168 21.48 -11.57 -1.64
CA VAL A 168 22.51 -10.52 -1.57
C VAL A 168 22.98 -10.29 -0.14
N ASN A 169 24.17 -9.70 0.04
CA ASN A 169 24.69 -9.24 1.34
C ASN A 169 24.92 -7.73 1.31
N ALA A 170 23.93 -7.00 0.81
CA ALA A 170 24.05 -5.57 0.51
C ALA A 170 23.43 -4.67 1.59
N PHE A 171 22.57 -5.22 2.44
CA PHE A 171 21.82 -4.44 3.42
C PHE A 171 22.21 -4.82 4.85
N SER A 172 22.38 -3.80 5.69
CA SER A 172 22.68 -3.93 7.11
C SER A 172 21.72 -3.09 7.97
N ALA A 173 21.60 -3.48 9.24
CA ALA A 173 20.85 -2.70 10.20
C ALA A 173 21.45 -1.30 10.36
N GLY A 174 20.63 -0.25 10.27
CA GLY A 174 21.09 1.14 10.36
C GLY A 174 21.43 1.79 9.02
N ASP A 175 21.52 1.01 7.94
CA ASP A 175 21.71 1.55 6.60
C ASP A 175 20.58 2.50 6.23
N THR A 176 20.93 3.59 5.57
CA THR A 176 19.96 4.57 5.11
C THR A 176 19.29 4.06 3.85
N PHE A 177 17.99 3.74 3.94
CA PHE A 177 17.21 3.33 2.78
C PHE A 177 16.70 4.54 1.98
N GLY A 178 16.34 5.62 2.67
CA GLY A 178 15.81 6.81 2.01
C GLY A 178 15.33 7.87 2.99
N TYR A 179 14.55 8.82 2.46
CA TYR A 179 14.10 10.02 3.18
C TYR A 179 12.61 10.20 2.99
N ALA A 180 11.90 10.57 4.06
CA ALA A 180 10.45 10.72 4.03
C ALA A 180 10.02 12.16 4.34
N SER A 181 8.95 12.58 3.68
CA SER A 181 8.25 13.84 3.94
C SER A 181 6.74 13.61 3.90
N PRO A 182 6.08 13.54 5.07
CA PRO A 182 4.63 13.66 5.13
C PRO A 182 4.19 15.00 4.56
N ARG A 183 3.18 14.99 3.70
CA ARG A 183 2.51 16.18 3.18
C ARG A 183 1.02 16.07 3.48
N PRO A 184 0.61 16.40 4.72
CA PRO A 184 -0.79 16.48 5.08
C PRO A 184 -1.52 17.39 4.10
N PHE A 185 -2.74 17.01 3.69
CA PHE A 185 -3.59 17.77 2.77
C PHE A 185 -3.02 18.02 1.36
N GLY A 186 -1.84 17.47 1.05
CA GLY A 186 -1.26 17.51 -0.29
C GLY A 186 -2.12 16.78 -1.31
N ARG A 187 -2.27 17.33 -2.51
CA ARG A 187 -2.97 16.67 -3.61
C ARG A 187 -2.13 15.49 -4.12
N PHE A 188 -2.68 14.28 -4.01
CA PHE A 188 -2.05 13.04 -4.44
C PHE A 188 -2.11 12.81 -5.95
#